data_AF-A0A2R6K7C0-F1
#
_entry.id   AF-A0A2R6K7C0-F1
#
_cell.length_a   1.000
_cell.length_b   1.000
_cell.length_c   1.000
_cell.angle_alpha   90.00
_cell.angle_beta   90.00
_cell.angle_gamma   90.00
#
_symmetry.space_group_name_H-M   'P 1'
#
loop_
_entity.id
_entity.type
_entity.pdbx_description
1 polymer ?
#
loop_
_entity_poly.entity_id
_entity_poly.type
_entity_poly.pdbx_seq_one_letter_code
_entity_poly.pdbx_strand_id
1 'polypeptide(L)'
;MNAPDRTPTGDTVETATEIIVSYPSDLSTWGRDIVEGRPYRAYLRKTLGRVEEGQVTEEFTGVGCCGDTLDVPLRIESVDGGDRVDESTAIEYTVREACGIEGGWRVQSAGGPTE
;
A
#
# COMPACT_ATOMS: atom_id res chain seq x y z
N MET A 1 6.10 20.99 -43.90
CA MET A 1 6.91 20.89 -42.67
C MET A 1 6.06 20.18 -41.63
N ASN A 2 6.37 18.92 -41.32
CA ASN A 2 5.66 18.14 -40.30
C ASN A 2 6.07 18.66 -38.90
N ALA A 3 5.11 19.14 -38.13
CA ALA A 3 5.25 19.17 -36.68
C ALA A 3 5.01 17.74 -36.17
N PRO A 4 5.87 17.16 -35.32
CA PRO A 4 5.46 15.99 -34.58
C PRO A 4 4.43 16.46 -33.53
N ASP A 5 3.19 16.07 -33.72
CA ASP A 5 2.20 16.03 -32.65
C ASP A 5 2.77 15.14 -31.54
N ARG A 6 3.32 15.78 -30.50
CA ARG A 6 3.69 15.12 -29.25
C ARG A 6 2.73 15.63 -28.21
N THR A 7 1.55 15.05 -28.22
CA THR A 7 0.64 15.13 -27.07
C THR A 7 0.17 13.71 -26.79
N PRO A 8 0.79 12.97 -25.84
CA PRO A 8 0.06 11.92 -25.17
C PRO A 8 -0.94 12.62 -24.25
N THR A 9 -2.09 13.01 -24.81
CA THR A 9 -3.29 13.36 -24.05
C THR A 9 -4.27 12.23 -24.25
N GLY A 10 -3.88 11.07 -23.73
CA GLY A 10 -4.76 9.94 -23.57
C GLY A 10 -4.48 9.41 -22.18
N ASP A 11 -5.47 9.46 -21.31
CA ASP A 11 -5.64 8.56 -20.19
C ASP A 11 -5.65 7.11 -20.73
N THR A 12 -4.51 6.63 -21.24
CA THR A 12 -4.35 5.23 -21.60
C THR A 12 -4.28 4.48 -20.28
N VAL A 13 -5.37 3.77 -19.97
CA VAL A 13 -5.49 2.92 -18.78
C VAL A 13 -4.56 1.72 -18.97
N GLU A 14 -3.26 1.97 -18.87
CA GLU A 14 -2.22 0.98 -19.04
C GLU A 14 -2.03 0.23 -17.72
N THR A 15 -1.82 -1.08 -17.82
CA THR A 15 -1.55 -1.89 -16.63
C THR A 15 -0.18 -1.51 -16.08
N ALA A 16 -0.16 -1.17 -14.78
CA ALA A 16 1.05 -0.98 -14.00
C ALA A 16 1.89 -2.26 -14.05
N THR A 17 3.14 -2.13 -14.50
CA THR A 17 4.08 -3.24 -14.47
C THR A 17 4.60 -3.43 -13.05
N GLU A 18 4.87 -2.32 -12.37
CA GLU A 18 5.37 -2.29 -11.00
C GLU A 18 4.82 -1.08 -10.25
N ILE A 19 4.48 -1.28 -8.98
CA ILE A 19 4.14 -0.21 -8.03
C ILE A 19 4.97 -0.37 -6.76
N ILE A 20 5.42 0.75 -6.22
CA ILE A 20 6.10 0.81 -4.92
C ILE A 20 5.11 1.36 -3.91
N VAL A 21 4.88 0.60 -2.84
CA VAL A 21 3.96 0.96 -1.75
C VAL A 21 4.77 1.14 -0.48
N SER A 22 4.60 2.28 0.18
CA SER A 22 5.23 2.57 1.46
C SER A 22 4.28 2.44 2.63
N TYR A 23 4.76 1.87 3.73
CA TYR A 23 4.09 1.85 5.01
C TYR A 23 4.95 2.58 6.07
N PRO A 24 4.35 3.17 7.11
CA PRO A 24 5.08 3.94 8.11
C PRO A 24 6.03 3.05 8.93
N SER A 25 7.21 3.57 9.27
CA SER A 25 8.18 2.88 10.12
C SER A 25 7.67 2.60 11.54
N ASP A 26 6.61 3.27 11.99
CA ASP A 26 5.95 3.00 13.28
C ASP A 26 5.01 1.77 13.22
N LEU A 27 4.80 1.19 12.03
CA LEU A 27 4.00 -0.03 11.89
C LEU A 27 4.65 -1.16 12.70
N SER A 28 3.85 -1.79 13.56
CA SER A 28 4.27 -2.95 14.35
C SER A 28 4.77 -4.10 13.48
N THR A 29 5.72 -4.90 13.98
CA THR A 29 6.27 -6.07 13.28
C THR A 29 5.18 -7.03 12.78
N TRP A 30 4.13 -7.24 13.57
CA TRP A 30 2.98 -8.07 13.17
C TRP A 30 2.22 -7.49 11.97
N GLY A 31 2.00 -6.17 11.95
CA GLY A 31 1.37 -5.49 10.81
C GLY A 31 2.25 -5.55 9.55
N ARG A 32 3.57 -5.45 9.71
CA ARG A 32 4.53 -5.62 8.60
C ARG A 32 4.46 -7.01 8.00
N ASP A 33 4.44 -8.05 8.83
CA ASP A 33 4.36 -9.46 8.37
C ASP A 33 3.07 -9.72 7.57
N ILE A 34 1.96 -9.10 7.98
CA ILE A 34 0.69 -9.16 7.23
C ILE A 34 0.82 -8.44 5.89
N VAL A 35 1.28 -7.19 5.88
CA VAL A 35 1.35 -6.36 4.66
C VAL A 35 2.31 -6.95 3.63
N GLU A 36 3.48 -7.40 4.07
CA GLU A 36 4.48 -8.06 3.22
C GLU A 36 4.06 -9.49 2.83
N GLY A 37 3.03 -10.03 3.49
CA GLY A 37 2.47 -11.33 3.22
C GLY A 37 1.90 -11.46 1.80
N ARG A 38 2.18 -12.61 1.16
CA ARG A 38 1.60 -13.01 -0.14
C ARG A 38 0.07 -12.86 -0.24
N PRO A 39 -0.74 -13.27 0.75
CA PRO A 39 -2.20 -13.11 0.65
C PRO A 39 -2.63 -11.65 0.62
N TYR A 40 -1.93 -10.77 1.34
CA TYR A 40 -2.22 -9.34 1.35
C TYR A 40 -1.84 -8.68 0.02
N ARG A 41 -0.68 -9.05 -0.55
CA ARG A 41 -0.29 -8.60 -1.90
C ARG A 41 -1.34 -8.96 -2.96
N ALA A 42 -1.90 -10.18 -2.89
CA ALA A 42 -2.96 -10.61 -3.80
C ALA A 42 -4.29 -9.87 -3.57
N TYR A 43 -4.58 -9.46 -2.33
CA TYR A 43 -5.72 -8.61 -2.00
C TYR A 43 -5.56 -7.20 -2.60
N LEU A 44 -4.41 -6.55 -2.38
CA LEU A 44 -4.09 -5.23 -2.94
C LEU A 44 -4.27 -5.18 -4.46
N ARG A 45 -3.78 -6.20 -5.17
CA ARG A 45 -3.95 -6.30 -6.63
C ARG A 45 -5.41 -6.31 -7.09
N LYS A 46 -6.32 -6.76 -6.23
CA LYS A 46 -7.76 -6.82 -6.52
C LYS A 46 -8.51 -5.58 -6.05
N THR A 47 -8.04 -4.90 -5.01
CA THR A 47 -8.75 -3.76 -4.40
C THR A 47 -8.27 -2.40 -4.89
N LEU A 48 -6.96 -2.24 -5.18
CA LEU A 48 -6.38 -0.95 -5.58
C LEU A 48 -7.02 -0.40 -6.86
N GLY A 49 -7.24 -1.25 -7.87
CA GLY A 49 -7.87 -0.85 -9.12
C GLY A 49 -7.04 0.17 -9.92
N ARG A 50 -7.29 1.47 -9.73
CA ARG A 50 -6.52 2.56 -10.35
C ARG A 50 -5.73 3.28 -9.27
N VAL A 51 -4.44 3.51 -9.51
CA VAL A 51 -3.50 4.15 -8.58
C VAL A 51 -2.77 5.30 -9.24
N GLU A 52 -2.44 6.29 -8.41
CA GLU A 52 -1.63 7.45 -8.81
C GLU A 52 -0.46 7.60 -7.84
N GLU A 53 0.67 8.12 -8.33
CA GLU A 53 1.82 8.41 -7.48
C GLU A 53 1.45 9.43 -6.40
N GLY A 54 1.81 9.13 -5.15
CA GLY A 54 1.44 9.92 -3.97
C GLY A 54 0.05 9.62 -3.42
N GLN A 55 -0.76 8.78 -4.08
CA GLN A 55 -2.06 8.34 -3.55
C GLN A 55 -1.85 7.61 -2.21
N VAL A 56 -2.63 8.01 -1.20
CA VAL A 56 -2.69 7.31 0.08
C VAL A 56 -3.97 6.48 0.08
N THR A 57 -3.84 5.19 0.38
CA THR A 57 -4.96 4.28 0.60
C THR A 57 -4.93 3.80 2.04
N GLU A 58 -6.09 3.85 2.68
CA GLU A 58 -6.29 3.27 4.00
C GLU A 58 -6.69 1.81 3.77
N GLU A 59 -5.70 0.92 3.83
CA GLU A 59 -5.94 -0.49 3.52
C GLU A 59 -6.11 -1.30 4.80
N PHE A 60 -7.20 -2.06 4.84
CA PHE A 60 -7.63 -2.85 5.98
C PHE A 60 -6.73 -4.07 6.15
N THR A 61 -5.79 -4.02 7.10
CA THR A 61 -5.09 -5.23 7.55
C THR A 61 -6.01 -5.98 8.51
N GLY A 62 -6.43 -7.18 8.10
CA GLY A 62 -7.52 -7.94 8.71
C GLY A 62 -7.59 -7.96 10.24
N VAL A 63 -8.81 -8.06 10.76
CA VAL A 63 -9.15 -8.15 12.18
C VAL A 63 -8.16 -8.99 12.98
N GLY A 64 -7.49 -8.36 13.94
CA GLY A 64 -6.79 -9.11 14.98
C GLY A 64 -7.78 -9.99 15.75
N CYS A 65 -7.28 -11.00 16.47
CA CYS A 65 -8.07 -11.95 17.28
C CYS A 65 -9.07 -11.28 18.25
N CYS A 66 -8.91 -9.98 18.53
CA CYS A 66 -9.76 -9.18 19.42
C CYS A 66 -10.66 -8.13 18.72
N GLY A 67 -10.71 -8.11 17.38
CA GLY A 67 -11.63 -7.22 16.64
C GLY A 67 -11.12 -5.80 16.37
N ASP A 68 -9.89 -5.48 16.72
CA ASP A 68 -9.26 -4.24 16.30
C ASP A 68 -8.90 -4.32 14.81
N THR A 69 -9.55 -3.46 14.04
CA THR A 69 -9.17 -3.15 12.67
C THR A 69 -7.98 -2.20 12.72
N LEU A 70 -6.88 -2.57 12.06
CA LEU A 70 -5.77 -1.67 11.86
C LEU A 70 -5.84 -1.15 10.42
N ASP A 71 -6.30 0.10 10.28
CA ASP A 71 -6.18 0.88 9.05
C ASP A 71 -4.72 1.30 8.90
N VAL A 72 -4.03 0.69 7.93
CA VAL A 72 -2.63 1.02 7.65
C VAL A 72 -2.62 2.04 6.51
N PRO A 73 -2.07 3.26 6.72
CA PRO A 73 -1.98 4.27 5.68
C PRO A 73 -0.83 3.92 4.73
N LEU A 74 -1.18 3.13 3.71
CA LEU A 74 -0.29 2.77 2.62
C LEU A 74 -0.23 3.92 1.63
N ARG A 75 0.97 4.28 1.16
CA ARG A 75 1.13 5.30 0.13
C ARG A 75 1.77 4.71 -1.10
N ILE A 76 1.23 5.02 -2.27
CA ILE A 76 1.85 4.69 -3.54
C ILE A 76 3.01 5.67 -3.75
N GLU A 77 4.25 5.19 -3.65
CA GLU A 77 5.44 6.03 -3.87
C GLU A 77 5.72 6.22 -5.36
N SER A 78 5.52 5.16 -6.14
CA SER A 78 5.82 5.16 -7.58
C SER A 78 4.94 4.16 -8.31
N VAL A 79 4.62 4.48 -9.55
CA VAL A 79 3.83 3.65 -10.47
C VAL A 79 4.56 3.63 -11.80
N ASP A 80 4.95 2.44 -12.26
CA ASP A 80 5.65 2.25 -13.53
C ASP A 80 4.75 1.56 -14.57
N GLY A 81 4.85 2.01 -15.82
CA GLY A 81 4.07 1.51 -16.95
C GLY A 81 2.72 2.20 -17.11
N GLY A 82 1.82 2.10 -16.12
CA GLY A 82 0.47 2.68 -16.21
C GLY A 82 -0.28 2.70 -14.88
N ASP A 83 -1.46 3.33 -14.85
CA ASP A 83 -2.22 3.61 -13.61
C ASP A 83 -3.08 2.44 -13.10
N ARG A 84 -3.20 1.33 -13.84
CA ARG A 84 -4.10 0.21 -13.48
C ARG A 84 -3.36 -0.94 -12.82
N VAL A 85 -3.77 -1.29 -11.61
CA VAL A 85 -3.26 -2.47 -10.89
C VAL A 85 -4.10 -3.70 -11.23
N ASP A 86 -3.43 -4.79 -11.59
CA ASP A 86 -4.04 -6.11 -11.75
C ASP A 86 -3.17 -7.25 -11.19
N GLU A 87 -3.56 -8.49 -11.48
CA GLU A 87 -2.86 -9.70 -11.00
C GLU A 87 -1.40 -9.82 -11.46
N SER A 88 -1.05 -9.19 -12.59
CA SER A 88 0.28 -9.17 -13.21
C SER A 88 1.19 -8.10 -12.63
N THR A 89 0.64 -7.08 -11.97
CA THR A 89 1.41 -5.96 -11.40
C THR A 89 2.35 -6.41 -10.27
N ALA A 90 3.63 -6.10 -10.38
CA ALA A 90 4.59 -6.26 -9.28
C ALA A 90 4.30 -5.20 -8.20
N ILE A 91 4.19 -5.62 -6.93
CA ILE A 91 4.01 -4.71 -5.79
C ILE A 91 5.23 -4.83 -4.88
N GLU A 92 6.06 -3.81 -4.81
CA GLU A 92 7.21 -3.77 -3.92
C GLU A 92 6.88 -2.91 -2.69
N TYR A 93 7.41 -3.30 -1.52
CA TYR A 93 7.18 -2.56 -0.29
C TYR A 93 8.43 -1.81 0.13
N THR A 94 8.24 -0.56 0.58
CA THR A 94 9.30 0.23 1.21
C THR A 94 8.83 0.81 2.54
N VAL A 95 9.78 1.13 3.41
CA VAL A 95 9.48 1.74 4.70
C VAL A 95 9.63 3.24 4.56
N ARG A 96 8.58 4.02 4.88
CA ARG A 96 8.66 5.47 4.96
C ARG A 96 8.85 5.94 6.41
N GLU A 97 9.49 7.09 6.57
CA GLU A 97 9.56 7.79 7.86
C GLU A 97 8.14 7.99 8.41
N ALA A 98 7.94 7.71 9.70
CA ALA A 98 6.67 7.96 10.37
C ALA A 98 6.39 9.47 10.35
N CYS A 99 5.45 9.92 9.51
CA CYS A 99 4.93 11.28 9.58
C CYS A 99 4.02 11.34 10.80
N GLY A 100 4.63 11.58 11.98
CA GLY A 100 4.05 11.60 13.32
C GLY A 100 2.52 11.53 13.35
N ILE A 101 1.99 10.31 13.22
CA ILE A 101 0.57 10.08 13.44
C ILE A 101 0.35 10.32 14.93
N GLU A 102 -0.26 11.46 15.26
CA GLU A 102 -0.86 11.75 16.57
C GLU A 102 -2.01 10.78 16.94
N GLY A 103 -2.23 9.71 16.17
CA GLY A 103 -3.07 8.57 16.49
C GLY A 103 -2.30 7.55 17.32
N GLY A 104 -2.42 7.65 18.64
CA GLY A 104 -1.59 6.94 19.61
C GLY A 104 -1.60 5.41 19.49
N TRP A 105 -0.44 4.86 19.15
CA TRP A 105 -0.03 3.55 19.65
C TRP A 105 0.48 3.72 21.09
N ARG A 106 -0.38 3.52 22.09
CA ARG A 106 0.04 3.48 23.51
C ARG A 106 -0.35 2.22 24.31
N VAL A 107 -1.10 1.25 23.80
CA VAL A 107 -1.50 0.07 24.63
C VAL A 107 -1.63 -1.12 23.67
N GLN A 108 -0.91 -2.25 23.75
CA GLN A 108 -0.51 -3.06 24.90
C GLN A 108 0.92 -3.63 24.70
N SER A 109 1.86 -3.31 25.58
CA SER A 109 3.03 -4.14 25.85
C SER A 109 3.02 -4.50 27.33
N ALA A 110 2.07 -5.33 27.75
CA ALA A 110 2.11 -6.07 29.02
C ALA A 110 0.94 -7.06 29.07
N GLY A 111 1.17 -8.32 28.68
CA GLY A 111 0.20 -9.39 28.93
C GLY A 111 0.22 -10.51 27.90
N GLY A 112 1.33 -11.22 27.75
CA GLY A 112 1.26 -12.58 27.20
C GLY A 112 0.59 -13.52 28.22
N PRO A 113 -0.21 -14.52 27.80
CA PRO A 113 -0.74 -15.51 28.73
C PRO A 113 0.41 -16.36 29.29
N THR A 114 0.50 -16.46 30.61
CA THR A 114 1.22 -17.53 31.28
C THR A 114 0.20 -18.62 31.60
N GLU A 115 0.30 -19.75 30.92
CA GLU A 115 -0.02 -21.08 31.48
C GLU A 115 1.15 -22.02 31.17
#